data_AF-A0A2K3JRK5-F1
#
_entry.id   AF-A0A2K3JRK5-F1
#
_cell.length_a   1.000
_cell.length_b   1.000
_cell.length_c   1.000
_cell.angle_alpha   90.00
_cell.angle_beta   90.00
_cell.angle_gamma   90.00
#
_symmetry.space_group_name_H-M   'P 1'
#
loop_
_entity.id
_entity.type
_entity.pdbx_description
1 polymer ?
#
loop_
_entity_poly.entity_id
_entity_poly.type
_entity_poly.pdbx_seq_one_letter_code
_entity_poly.pdbx_strand_id
1 'polypeptide(L)'
;FDVSAITGLRPTGKTYNPSDVSDNITLNYKENAFSAYILKHSGPENEEVSDEEHVAFLNLWLSHFVFCSRSLQIARKFIPMAVQIHEGCHFALGRLLLATLYESIGEVCDNLKGLTPAKSKSKKAATDGSFQAAGPMWLLQLWLNATFEKELGLFIPTEHHALIAKRKVEGTRLIRLQPNPLEQNSQQLFMKYMKIFLAI
;
A
#
# COMPACT_ATOMS: atom_id res chain seq x y z
N PHE A 1 -11.35 -5.44 12.27
CA PHE A 1 -9.95 -5.86 12.04
C PHE A 1 -9.05 -4.64 12.10
N ASP A 2 -7.90 -4.72 12.76
CA ASP A 2 -6.91 -3.63 12.80
C ASP A 2 -5.78 -3.86 11.78
N VAL A 3 -4.88 -2.88 11.63
CA VAL A 3 -3.76 -2.96 10.68
C VAL A 3 -2.81 -4.13 11.00
N SER A 4 -2.66 -4.48 12.28
CA SER A 4 -1.79 -5.57 12.72
C SER A 4 -2.32 -6.92 12.27
N ALA A 5 -3.63 -7.15 12.39
CA ALA A 5 -4.25 -8.38 11.92
C ALA A 5 -4.14 -8.52 10.39
N ILE A 6 -4.37 -7.43 9.66
CA ILE A 6 -4.37 -7.44 8.19
C ILE A 6 -2.96 -7.62 7.62
N THR A 7 -1.97 -6.93 8.18
CA THR A 7 -0.63 -6.81 7.56
C THR A 7 0.49 -7.49 8.36
N GLY A 8 0.26 -7.82 9.63
CA GLY A 8 1.31 -8.22 10.58
C GLY A 8 2.14 -7.05 11.12
N LEU A 9 1.93 -5.81 10.63
CA LEU A 9 2.69 -4.64 11.06
C LEU A 9 2.14 -4.05 12.35
N ARG A 10 3.02 -3.81 13.33
CA ARG A 10 2.61 -3.25 14.62
C ARG A 10 2.20 -1.77 14.46
N PRO A 11 1.02 -1.36 14.97
CA PRO A 11 0.59 0.04 15.00
C PRO A 11 1.23 0.85 16.14
N THR A 12 1.90 0.16 17.07
CA THR A 12 2.54 0.73 18.25
C THR A 12 4.03 0.41 18.27
N GLY A 13 4.82 1.31 18.83
CA GLY A 13 6.28 1.20 18.87
C GLY A 13 6.92 2.59 18.86
N LYS A 14 8.24 2.62 18.69
CA LYS A 14 8.98 3.87 18.51
C LYS A 14 8.51 4.57 17.22
N THR A 15 8.45 5.89 17.25
CA THR A 15 8.19 6.70 16.06
C THR A 15 9.40 6.60 15.13
N TYR A 16 9.15 6.44 13.83
CA TYR A 16 10.21 6.49 12.83
C TYR A 16 10.79 7.90 12.75
N ASN A 17 12.11 8.00 12.76
CA ASN A 17 12.84 9.23 12.52
C ASN A 17 13.85 9.00 11.38
N PRO A 18 13.73 9.70 10.24
CA PRO A 18 14.67 9.54 9.12
C PRO A 18 16.11 9.94 9.48
N SER A 19 16.31 10.75 10.52
CA SER A 19 17.65 11.16 10.98
C SER A 19 18.39 10.09 11.77
N ASP A 20 17.72 9.01 12.19
CA ASP A 20 18.33 7.90 12.92
C ASP A 20 18.99 6.87 11.98
N VAL A 21 19.08 7.19 10.68
CA VAL A 21 19.74 6.32 9.68
C VAL A 21 21.24 6.29 9.91
N SER A 22 21.85 5.11 9.75
CA SER A 22 23.30 4.97 9.76
C SER A 22 23.92 5.38 8.41
N ASP A 23 25.22 5.64 8.42
CA ASP A 23 26.02 5.86 7.20
C ASP A 23 26.63 4.55 6.65
N ASN A 24 26.24 3.39 7.18
CA ASN A 24 26.84 2.10 6.83
C ASN A 24 26.55 1.70 5.38
N ILE A 25 25.34 2.00 4.90
CA ILE A 25 24.87 1.63 3.56
C ILE A 25 24.41 2.88 2.84
N THR A 26 25.12 3.23 1.78
CA THR A 26 24.76 4.38 0.94
C THR A 26 24.16 3.89 -0.37
N LEU A 27 22.86 4.12 -0.56
CA LEU A 27 22.19 3.81 -1.81
C LEU A 27 22.03 5.06 -2.67
N ASN A 28 22.83 5.21 -3.73
CA ASN A 28 22.74 6.32 -4.67
C ASN A 28 22.44 5.84 -6.09
N TYR A 29 21.34 6.31 -6.66
CA TYR A 29 20.94 6.00 -8.02
C TYR A 29 20.56 7.27 -8.78
N LYS A 30 20.65 7.26 -10.12
CA LYS A 30 20.18 8.36 -10.98
C LYS A 30 18.91 7.94 -11.72
N GLU A 31 18.88 6.69 -12.14
CA GLU A 31 17.81 6.03 -12.87
C GLU A 31 16.70 5.63 -11.89
N ASN A 32 15.59 6.36 -11.92
CA ASN A 32 14.51 6.18 -10.96
C ASN A 32 13.29 5.46 -11.55
N ALA A 33 13.29 5.13 -12.84
CA ALA A 33 12.28 4.25 -13.44
C ALA A 33 12.42 2.82 -12.89
N PHE A 34 11.29 2.17 -12.61
CA PHE A 34 11.25 0.86 -11.94
C PHE A 34 12.14 -0.21 -12.60
N SER A 35 12.04 -0.40 -13.91
CA SER A 35 12.81 -1.42 -14.64
C SER A 35 14.31 -1.16 -14.60
N ALA A 36 14.72 0.08 -14.88
CA ALA A 36 16.12 0.48 -14.84
C ALA A 36 16.70 0.38 -13.43
N TYR A 37 15.90 0.69 -12.41
CA TYR A 37 16.29 0.57 -11.01
C TYR A 37 16.54 -0.89 -10.60
N ILE A 38 15.62 -1.80 -10.96
CA ILE A 38 15.77 -3.23 -10.69
C ILE A 38 17.03 -3.76 -11.36
N LEU A 39 17.18 -3.53 -12.68
CA LEU A 39 18.34 -4.00 -13.43
C LEU A 39 19.68 -3.49 -12.88
N LYS A 40 19.70 -2.28 -12.31
CA LYS A 40 20.91 -1.68 -11.75
C LYS A 40 21.31 -2.28 -10.40
N HIS A 41 20.34 -2.64 -9.58
CA HIS A 41 20.57 -3.06 -8.20
C HIS A 41 20.40 -4.57 -7.98
N SER A 42 20.02 -5.32 -9.02
CA SER A 42 20.03 -6.78 -9.00
C SER A 42 21.47 -7.31 -9.09
N GLY A 43 21.83 -8.13 -8.11
CA GLY A 43 23.09 -8.87 -8.11
C GLY A 43 23.12 -10.00 -9.16
N PRO A 44 24.27 -10.67 -9.33
CA PRO A 44 24.38 -11.84 -10.19
C PRO A 44 23.46 -12.98 -9.74
N GLU A 45 22.97 -13.77 -10.70
CA GLU A 45 22.17 -14.96 -10.37
C GLU A 45 23.02 -15.99 -9.60
N ASN A 46 22.46 -16.54 -8.52
CA ASN A 46 23.07 -17.54 -7.62
C ASN A 46 24.14 -17.02 -6.65
N GLU A 47 24.23 -15.70 -6.46
CA GLU A 47 25.04 -15.11 -5.37
C GLU A 47 24.18 -14.76 -4.16
N GLU A 48 24.84 -14.58 -3.00
CA GLU A 48 24.17 -14.07 -1.81
C GLU A 48 23.76 -12.61 -2.01
N VAL A 49 22.56 -12.26 -1.54
CA VAL A 49 22.02 -10.90 -1.64
C VAL A 49 22.90 -9.94 -0.84
N SER A 50 23.48 -8.95 -1.52
CA SER A 50 24.29 -7.92 -0.87
C SER A 50 23.44 -6.98 -0.01
N ASP A 51 24.07 -6.30 0.96
CA ASP A 51 23.38 -5.32 1.80
C ASP A 51 22.77 -4.17 0.96
N GLU A 52 23.49 -3.71 -0.07
CA GLU A 52 22.99 -2.69 -1.00
C GLU A 52 21.78 -3.19 -1.79
N GLU A 53 21.82 -4.42 -2.29
CA GLU A 53 20.70 -5.03 -3.01
C GLU A 53 19.47 -5.18 -2.11
N HIS A 54 19.66 -5.62 -0.87
CA HIS A 54 18.56 -5.72 0.09
C HIS A 54 17.95 -4.35 0.41
N VAL A 55 18.76 -3.31 0.63
CA VAL A 55 18.27 -1.93 0.85
C VAL A 55 17.57 -1.40 -0.40
N ALA A 56 18.08 -1.69 -1.61
CA ALA A 56 17.44 -1.31 -2.86
C ALA A 56 16.07 -1.99 -3.04
N PHE A 57 16.00 -3.28 -2.76
CA PHE A 57 14.74 -4.04 -2.73
C PHE A 57 13.75 -3.43 -1.74
N LEU A 58 14.17 -3.13 -0.51
CA LEU A 58 13.31 -2.53 0.51
C LEU A 58 12.81 -1.15 0.06
N ASN A 59 13.66 -0.31 -0.52
CA ASN A 59 13.26 1.00 -1.04
C ASN A 59 12.23 0.89 -2.18
N LEU A 60 12.41 -0.07 -3.09
CA LEU A 60 11.43 -0.42 -4.12
C LEU A 60 10.12 -0.90 -3.49
N TRP A 61 10.20 -1.84 -2.54
CA TRP A 61 9.05 -2.44 -1.89
C TRP A 61 8.22 -1.40 -1.12
N LEU A 62 8.89 -0.53 -0.36
CA LEU A 62 8.26 0.59 0.34
C LEU A 62 7.59 1.56 -0.64
N SER A 63 8.28 1.91 -1.72
CA SER A 63 7.77 2.85 -2.74
C SER A 63 6.54 2.32 -3.46
N HIS A 64 6.59 1.06 -3.90
CA HIS A 64 5.61 0.51 -4.84
C HIS A 64 4.46 -0.22 -4.15
N PHE A 65 4.78 -1.13 -3.23
CA PHE A 65 3.80 -2.06 -2.66
C PHE A 65 3.26 -1.60 -1.31
N VAL A 66 4.11 -0.98 -0.47
CA VAL A 66 3.69 -0.56 0.88
C VAL A 66 2.99 0.79 0.83
N PHE A 67 3.68 1.86 0.44
CA PHE A 67 3.13 3.22 0.45
C PHE A 67 2.55 3.68 -0.89
N CYS A 68 2.71 2.90 -1.96
CA CYS A 68 2.15 3.15 -3.30
C CYS A 68 2.28 4.63 -3.73
N SER A 69 3.53 5.10 -3.86
CA SER A 69 3.82 6.49 -4.23
C SER A 69 3.14 6.88 -5.55
N ARG A 70 2.70 8.15 -5.64
CA ARG A 70 2.11 8.71 -6.87
C ARG A 70 3.09 8.70 -8.06
N SER A 71 4.39 8.68 -7.79
CA SER A 71 5.41 8.76 -8.83
C SER A 71 5.55 7.43 -9.57
N LEU A 72 5.77 7.50 -10.89
CA LEU A 72 6.20 6.35 -11.72
C LEU A 72 7.67 5.97 -11.48
N GLN A 73 8.26 6.49 -10.40
CA GLN A 73 9.67 6.38 -10.08
C GLN A 73 9.87 5.95 -8.62
N ILE A 74 10.98 5.29 -8.34
CA ILE A 74 11.37 4.89 -6.98
C ILE A 74 11.63 6.14 -6.14
N ALA A 75 10.93 6.24 -5.00
CA ALA A 75 10.96 7.42 -4.17
C ALA A 75 12.14 7.38 -3.20
N ARG A 76 13.16 8.21 -3.46
CA ARG A 76 14.37 8.31 -2.62
C ARG A 76 14.09 8.62 -1.15
N LYS A 77 12.94 9.24 -0.85
CA LYS A 77 12.53 9.55 0.53
C LYS A 77 12.41 8.33 1.43
N PHE A 78 12.29 7.12 0.86
CA PHE A 78 12.20 5.88 1.63
C PHE A 78 13.55 5.20 1.86
N ILE A 79 14.66 5.70 1.29
CA ILE A 79 15.99 5.13 1.51
C ILE A 79 16.36 5.08 3.01
N PRO A 80 16.18 6.15 3.82
CA PRO A 80 16.54 6.06 5.23
C PRO A 80 15.72 5.01 5.98
N MET A 81 14.45 4.84 5.60
CA MET A 81 13.58 3.80 6.15
C MET A 81 14.04 2.40 5.74
N ALA A 82 14.45 2.23 4.49
CA ALA A 82 14.96 0.95 3.98
C ALA A 82 16.25 0.52 4.71
N VAL A 83 17.18 1.45 4.92
CA VAL A 83 18.42 1.19 5.70
C VAL A 83 18.08 0.79 7.14
N GLN A 84 17.22 1.56 7.83
CA GLN A 84 16.82 1.21 9.20
C GLN A 84 16.14 -0.17 9.28
N ILE A 85 15.27 -0.52 8.32
CA ILE A 85 14.65 -1.85 8.28
C ILE A 85 15.71 -2.95 8.04
N HIS A 86 16.64 -2.72 7.12
CA HIS A 86 17.74 -3.63 6.83
C HIS A 86 18.58 -3.91 8.09
N GLU A 87 18.88 -2.88 8.89
CA GLU A 87 19.63 -2.99 10.14
C GLU A 87 18.82 -3.58 11.31
N GLY A 88 17.56 -3.99 11.07
CA GLY A 88 16.71 -4.58 12.09
C GLY A 88 16.10 -3.57 13.07
N CYS A 89 16.11 -2.27 12.74
CA CYS A 89 15.48 -1.26 13.58
C CYS A 89 13.96 -1.48 13.63
N HIS A 90 13.43 -1.58 14.85
CA HIS A 90 12.00 -1.73 15.09
C HIS A 90 11.33 -0.38 15.38
N PHE A 91 10.51 0.08 14.44
CA PHE A 91 9.63 1.24 14.61
C PHE A 91 8.19 0.88 14.21
N ALA A 92 7.24 1.75 14.56
CA ALA A 92 5.81 1.53 14.33
C ALA A 92 5.42 1.75 12.86
N LEU A 93 5.90 0.89 11.94
CA LEU A 93 5.61 0.99 10.50
C LEU A 93 4.10 0.95 10.20
N GLY A 94 3.33 0.17 10.97
CA GLY A 94 1.86 0.13 10.83
C GLY A 94 1.22 1.49 11.12
N ARG A 95 1.79 2.29 12.04
CA ARG A 95 1.32 3.65 12.31
C ARG A 95 1.59 4.59 11.13
N LEU A 96 2.78 4.50 10.53
CA LEU A 96 3.12 5.30 9.34
C LEU A 96 2.21 4.94 8.17
N LEU A 97 1.97 3.65 7.95
CA LEU A 97 1.08 3.16 6.89
C LEU A 97 -0.33 3.72 7.05
N LEU A 98 -0.87 3.73 8.27
CA LEU A 98 -2.17 4.33 8.58
C LEU A 98 -2.17 5.84 8.37
N ALA A 99 -1.12 6.54 8.82
CA ALA A 99 -1.00 7.99 8.60
C ALA A 99 -1.01 8.33 7.11
N THR A 100 -0.23 7.61 6.30
CA THR A 100 -0.22 7.78 4.83
C THR A 100 -1.57 7.46 4.20
N LEU A 101 -2.28 6.43 4.69
CA LEU A 101 -3.63 6.11 4.22
C LEU A 101 -4.59 7.29 4.48
N TYR A 102 -4.61 7.82 5.71
CA TYR A 102 -5.51 8.91 6.07
C TYR A 102 -5.20 10.20 5.32
N GLU A 103 -3.92 10.54 5.15
CA GLU A 103 -3.50 11.67 4.32
C GLU A 103 -3.98 11.50 2.88
N SER A 104 -3.79 10.31 2.31
CA SER A 104 -4.21 10.03 0.93
C SER A 104 -5.72 10.08 0.74
N ILE A 105 -6.51 9.59 1.71
CA ILE A 105 -7.97 9.71 1.69
C ILE A 105 -8.39 11.18 1.78
N GLY A 106 -7.74 11.97 2.63
CA GLY A 106 -7.97 13.41 2.75
C GLY A 106 -7.76 14.14 1.43
N GLU A 107 -6.61 13.91 0.78
CA GLU A 107 -6.31 14.49 -0.54
C GLU A 107 -7.36 14.10 -1.59
N VAL A 108 -7.78 12.84 -1.60
CA VAL A 108 -8.84 12.35 -2.50
C VAL A 108 -10.16 13.07 -2.23
N CYS A 109 -10.58 13.20 -0.97
CA CYS A 109 -11.80 13.91 -0.60
C CYS A 109 -11.76 15.38 -1.01
N ASP A 110 -10.64 16.06 -0.81
CA ASP A 110 -10.47 17.47 -1.18
C ASP A 110 -10.53 17.65 -2.71
N ASN A 111 -9.92 16.73 -3.46
CA ASN A 111 -10.02 16.71 -4.92
C ASN A 111 -11.47 16.54 -5.40
N LEU A 112 -12.21 15.59 -4.80
CA LEU A 112 -13.62 15.35 -5.14
C LEU A 112 -14.52 16.55 -4.82
N LYS A 113 -14.22 17.28 -3.74
CA LYS A 113 -14.94 18.49 -3.34
C LYS A 113 -14.49 19.75 -4.10
N GLY A 114 -13.48 19.65 -4.96
CA GLY A 114 -12.90 20.78 -5.67
C GLY A 114 -12.14 21.77 -4.77
N LEU A 115 -11.72 21.32 -3.58
CA LEU A 115 -11.06 22.14 -2.55
C LEU A 115 -9.54 22.22 -2.75
N THR A 116 -8.96 21.43 -3.67
CA THR A 116 -7.52 21.52 -3.94
C THR A 116 -7.16 22.80 -4.70
N PRO A 117 -6.23 23.61 -4.18
CA PRO A 117 -5.80 24.83 -4.85
C PRO A 117 -5.19 24.47 -6.20
N ALA A 118 -5.51 25.23 -7.24
CA ALA A 118 -5.04 25.03 -8.61
C ALA A 118 -3.52 25.24 -8.73
N LYS A 119 -2.71 24.32 -8.20
CA LYS A 119 -1.27 24.31 -8.35
C LYS A 119 -0.90 23.67 -9.68
N SER A 120 -1.25 24.31 -10.80
CA SER A 120 -0.68 24.12 -12.16
C SER A 120 -1.64 24.68 -13.22
N LYS A 121 -1.11 25.44 -14.19
CA LYS A 121 -1.80 25.95 -15.40
C LYS A 121 -2.19 24.84 -16.40
N SER A 122 -2.41 23.61 -15.94
CA SER A 122 -2.88 22.48 -16.76
C SER A 122 -4.20 21.92 -16.26
N LYS A 123 -5.10 22.79 -15.79
CA LYS A 123 -6.49 22.40 -15.54
C LYS A 123 -7.22 22.31 -16.89
N LYS A 124 -6.89 21.30 -17.71
CA LYS A 124 -7.98 20.61 -18.39
C LYS A 124 -8.78 20.05 -17.23
N ALA A 125 -9.95 20.63 -16.97
CA ALA A 125 -10.91 20.03 -16.06
C ALA A 125 -10.90 18.53 -16.35
N ALA A 126 -10.88 17.69 -15.31
CA ALA A 126 -11.02 16.24 -15.44
C ALA A 126 -12.38 15.96 -16.10
N THR A 127 -12.45 16.17 -17.40
CA THR A 127 -13.58 15.86 -18.28
C THR A 127 -13.63 14.36 -18.54
N ASP A 128 -12.67 13.59 -18.01
CA ASP A 128 -12.53 12.15 -18.20
C ASP A 128 -12.72 11.31 -16.92
N GLY A 129 -13.10 11.90 -15.78
CA GLY A 129 -13.33 11.12 -14.56
C GLY A 129 -12.08 10.38 -14.03
N SER A 130 -10.86 10.83 -14.37
CA SER A 130 -9.63 10.22 -13.87
C SER A 130 -9.46 10.42 -12.35
N PHE A 131 -9.96 9.45 -11.59
CA PHE A 131 -9.73 9.34 -10.15
C PHE A 131 -8.32 8.81 -9.89
N GLN A 132 -7.35 9.70 -9.70
CA GLN A 132 -5.98 9.32 -9.37
C GLN A 132 -5.75 9.37 -7.85
N ALA A 133 -6.10 8.27 -7.17
CA ALA A 133 -5.70 8.07 -5.78
C ALA A 133 -4.25 7.52 -5.73
N ALA A 134 -3.43 8.11 -4.87
CA ALA A 134 -2.13 7.55 -4.50
C ALA A 134 -2.20 7.03 -3.06
N GLY A 135 -1.15 6.34 -2.60
CA GLY A 135 -1.11 5.83 -1.24
C GLY A 135 -1.67 4.41 -1.10
N PRO A 136 -1.62 3.84 0.11
CA PRO A 136 -1.94 2.44 0.39
C PRO A 136 -3.45 2.15 0.39
N MET A 137 -4.17 2.55 -0.67
CA MET A 137 -5.63 2.34 -0.79
C MET A 137 -6.02 0.86 -0.74
N TRP A 138 -5.09 -0.04 -1.06
CA TRP A 138 -5.25 -1.48 -0.86
C TRP A 138 -5.61 -1.80 0.60
N LEU A 139 -5.08 -1.07 1.58
CA LEU A 139 -5.36 -1.31 2.99
C LEU A 139 -6.81 -1.00 3.34
N LEU A 140 -7.36 0.09 2.78
CA LEU A 140 -8.78 0.41 2.91
C LEU A 140 -9.64 -0.69 2.30
N GLN A 141 -9.29 -1.17 1.11
CA GLN A 141 -10.02 -2.26 0.46
C GLN A 141 -10.02 -3.53 1.31
N LEU A 142 -8.87 -3.94 1.86
CA LEU A 142 -8.78 -5.12 2.71
C LEU A 142 -9.55 -4.94 4.02
N TRP A 143 -9.53 -3.74 4.61
CA TRP A 143 -10.31 -3.44 5.80
C TRP A 143 -11.81 -3.51 5.54
N LEU A 144 -12.29 -2.98 4.41
CA LEU A 144 -13.70 -3.09 3.99
C LEU A 144 -14.10 -4.55 3.78
N ASN A 145 -13.27 -5.32 3.06
CA ASN A 145 -13.50 -6.75 2.85
C ASN A 145 -13.59 -7.52 4.17
N ALA A 146 -12.72 -7.20 5.13
CA ALA A 146 -12.70 -7.85 6.44
C ALA A 146 -13.90 -7.45 7.33
N THR A 147 -14.36 -6.21 7.19
CA THR A 147 -15.42 -5.65 8.05
C THR A 147 -16.80 -6.03 7.56
N PHE A 148 -17.00 -6.04 6.24
CA PHE A 148 -18.32 -6.24 5.61
C PHE A 148 -18.41 -7.55 4.82
N GLU A 149 -17.56 -8.53 5.13
CA GLU A 149 -17.45 -9.80 4.40
C GLU A 149 -18.82 -10.47 4.20
N LYS A 150 -19.60 -10.57 5.28
CA LYS A 150 -20.89 -11.27 5.31
C LYS A 150 -21.95 -10.50 4.54
N GLU A 151 -22.03 -9.20 4.79
CA GLU A 151 -23.03 -8.29 4.25
C GLU A 151 -22.86 -8.17 2.73
N LEU A 152 -21.61 -8.16 2.26
CA LEU A 152 -21.28 -8.15 0.85
C LEU A 152 -21.42 -9.52 0.19
N GLY A 153 -21.48 -10.60 0.98
CA GLY A 153 -21.51 -11.97 0.46
C GLY A 153 -20.20 -12.33 -0.23
N LEU A 154 -19.07 -11.81 0.28
CA LEU A 154 -17.76 -12.14 -0.25
C LEU A 154 -17.45 -13.60 0.06
N PHE A 155 -16.82 -14.27 -0.89
CA PHE A 155 -16.42 -15.65 -0.73
C PHE A 155 -15.00 -15.87 -1.25
N ILE A 156 -14.47 -17.03 -0.91
CA ILE A 156 -13.13 -17.46 -1.30
C ILE A 156 -13.27 -18.68 -2.20
N PRO A 157 -12.69 -18.67 -3.42
CA PRO A 157 -12.59 -19.85 -4.26
C PRO A 157 -12.04 -21.07 -3.52
N THR A 158 -12.65 -22.23 -3.75
CA THR A 158 -12.28 -23.50 -3.09
C THR A 158 -10.81 -23.86 -3.29
N GLU A 159 -10.24 -23.53 -4.44
CA GLU A 159 -8.82 -23.74 -4.78
C GLU A 159 -7.84 -23.06 -3.81
N HIS A 160 -8.27 -22.00 -3.11
CA HIS A 160 -7.43 -21.28 -2.17
C HIS A 160 -7.59 -21.74 -0.71
N HIS A 161 -8.58 -22.59 -0.39
CA HIS A 161 -8.92 -22.93 1.00
C HIS A 161 -7.76 -23.60 1.76
N ALA A 162 -7.07 -24.55 1.13
CA ALA A 162 -5.95 -25.25 1.75
C ALA A 162 -4.77 -24.32 2.10
N LEU A 163 -4.49 -23.33 1.24
CA LEU A 163 -3.45 -22.32 1.46
C LEU A 163 -3.85 -21.36 2.58
N ILE A 164 -5.12 -20.97 2.62
CA ILE A 164 -5.68 -20.04 3.62
C ILE A 164 -5.77 -20.68 5.01
N ALA A 165 -6.03 -21.98 5.10
CA ALA A 165 -6.04 -22.71 6.36
C ALA A 165 -4.67 -22.67 7.06
N LYS A 166 -3.57 -22.51 6.31
CA LYS A 166 -2.20 -22.44 6.81
C LYS A 166 -1.68 -21.01 7.02
N ARG A 167 -2.52 -19.99 6.84
CA ARG A 167 -2.07 -18.59 6.87
C ARG A 167 -1.63 -18.16 8.27
N LYS A 168 -0.62 -17.29 8.31
CA LYS A 168 -0.18 -16.60 9.55
C LYS A 168 -0.72 -15.18 9.67
N VAL A 169 -1.05 -14.55 8.54
CA VAL A 169 -1.51 -13.17 8.45
C VAL A 169 -2.86 -13.14 7.76
N GLU A 170 -3.80 -12.36 8.27
CA GLU A 170 -5.17 -12.36 7.76
C GLU A 170 -5.28 -11.75 6.36
N GLY A 171 -4.40 -10.80 6.03
CA GLY A 171 -4.31 -10.21 4.69
C GLY A 171 -4.23 -11.23 3.56
N THR A 172 -3.56 -12.38 3.78
CA THR A 172 -3.48 -13.47 2.79
C THR A 172 -4.85 -14.04 2.41
N ARG A 173 -5.79 -14.05 3.35
CA ARG A 173 -7.18 -14.45 3.09
C ARG A 173 -7.95 -13.32 2.42
N LEU A 174 -7.82 -12.10 2.95
CA LEU A 174 -8.62 -10.95 2.54
C LEU A 174 -8.38 -10.54 1.08
N ILE A 175 -7.15 -10.72 0.55
CA ILE A 175 -6.84 -10.47 -0.88
C ILE A 175 -7.54 -11.46 -1.83
N ARG A 176 -8.06 -12.59 -1.32
CA ARG A 176 -8.74 -13.63 -2.09
C ARG A 176 -10.26 -13.57 -1.97
N LEU A 177 -10.77 -12.65 -1.15
CA LEU A 177 -12.20 -12.40 -1.09
C LEU A 177 -12.64 -11.72 -2.39
N GLN A 178 -13.65 -12.31 -3.01
CA GLN A 178 -14.26 -11.78 -4.23
C GLN A 178 -15.78 -11.74 -4.11
N PRO A 179 -16.44 -10.78 -4.79
CA PRO A 179 -17.90 -10.73 -4.85
C PRO A 179 -18.44 -11.93 -5.64
N ASN A 180 -19.67 -12.34 -5.36
CA ASN A 180 -20.35 -13.38 -6.13
C ASN A 180 -20.50 -12.94 -7.60
N PRO A 181 -19.93 -13.68 -8.58
CA PRO A 181 -19.94 -13.29 -9.99
C PRO A 181 -21.34 -13.19 -10.62
N LEU A 182 -22.37 -13.73 -9.97
CA LEU A 182 -23.71 -13.81 -10.54
C LEU A 182 -24.48 -12.48 -10.56
N GLU A 183 -24.13 -11.50 -9.72
CA GLU A 183 -24.92 -10.28 -9.62
C GLU A 183 -24.06 -9.09 -9.22
N GLN A 184 -23.90 -8.11 -10.12
CA GLN A 184 -24.23 -6.69 -9.88
C GLN A 184 -23.40 -5.74 -10.76
N ASN A 185 -24.07 -4.77 -11.36
CA ASN A 185 -23.44 -3.57 -11.90
C ASN A 185 -22.69 -2.83 -10.75
N SER A 186 -21.54 -2.19 -11.03
CA SER A 186 -20.74 -1.44 -10.05
C SER A 186 -21.56 -0.44 -9.22
N GLN A 187 -22.58 0.17 -9.80
CA GLN A 187 -23.51 1.06 -9.09
C GLN A 187 -24.33 0.32 -8.01
N GLN A 188 -24.80 -0.89 -8.30
CA GLN A 188 -25.58 -1.70 -7.36
C GLN A 188 -24.70 -2.17 -6.20
N LEU A 189 -23.45 -2.58 -6.49
CA LEU A 189 -22.46 -2.91 -5.46
C LEU A 189 -22.22 -1.70 -4.55
N PHE A 190 -21.93 -0.53 -5.11
CA PHE A 190 -21.73 0.70 -4.33
C PHE A 190 -22.93 1.04 -3.45
N MET A 191 -24.15 0.96 -4.00
CA MET A 191 -25.36 1.21 -3.22
C MET A 191 -25.56 0.18 -2.10
N LYS A 192 -25.15 -1.08 -2.31
CA LYS A 192 -25.13 -2.10 -1.27
C LYS A 192 -24.19 -1.72 -0.13
N TYR A 193 -22.96 -1.29 -0.44
CA TYR A 193 -22.01 -0.75 0.55
C TYR A 193 -22.62 0.40 1.37
N MET A 194 -23.19 1.41 0.69
CA MET A 194 -23.75 2.58 1.36
C MET A 194 -24.94 2.23 2.26
N LYS A 195 -25.81 1.31 1.82
CA LYS A 195 -26.94 0.85 2.65
C LYS A 195 -26.49 0.12 3.91
N ILE A 196 -25.46 -0.72 3.81
CA ILE A 196 -24.89 -1.42 4.98
C ILE A 196 -24.33 -0.40 5.96
N PHE A 197 -23.54 0.57 5.47
CA PHE A 197 -22.91 1.57 6.31
C PHE A 197 -23.92 2.48 7.03
N LEU A 198 -25.00 2.87 6.35
CA LEU A 198 -26.05 3.73 6.92
C LEU A 198 -27.03 2.98 7.84
N ALA A 199 -27.01 1.65 7.85
CA ALA A 199 -27.87 0.82 8.68
C ALA A 199 -27.23 0.41 10.03
N ILE A 200 -25.96 0.77 10.24
CA ILE A 200 -25.21 0.61 11.50
C ILE A 200 -25.38 1.87 12.33
#